data_AF-A0ABD3E1Z5-F1
#
_entry.id   AF-A0ABD3E1Z5-F1
#
_cell.length_a   1.000
_cell.length_b   1.000
_cell.length_c   1.000
_cell.angle_alpha   90.00
_cell.angle_beta   90.00
_cell.angle_gamma   90.00
#
_symmetry.space_group_name_H-M   'P 1'
#
loop_
_entity.id
_entity.type
_entity.pdbx_description
1 polymer ?
#
loop_
_entity_poly.entity_id
_entity_poly.type
_entity_poly.pdbx_seq_one_letter_code
_entity_poly.pdbx_strand_id
1 'polypeptide(L)'
;MDLPGPIHDFLLVFLGSGLILGSLAVVLLPNPIYSAFSLGLVLFCISLLYIISNSYFVAAAQLLIYVGAINVLIIFAVMFMNGSEYYKDFHLLTVGDGVTSMVCTSLFISRFIFI
;
A
#
# COMPACT_ATOMS: atom_id res chain seq x y z
N MET A 1 12.69 11.66 -25.08
CA MET A 1 12.91 10.27 -25.55
C MET A 1 11.54 9.63 -25.57
N ASP A 2 10.86 9.76 -26.70
CA ASP A 2 9.49 9.32 -26.91
C ASP A 2 9.45 7.80 -27.00
N LEU A 3 9.25 7.17 -25.85
CA LEU A 3 8.97 5.74 -25.73
C LEU A 3 7.47 5.53 -26.01
N PRO A 4 7.05 4.45 -26.69
CA PRO A 4 5.68 4.30 -27.18
C PRO A 4 4.67 4.50 -26.05
N GLY A 5 3.69 5.39 -26.26
CA GLY A 5 2.56 5.61 -25.34
C GLY A 5 2.01 4.32 -24.71
N PRO A 6 1.81 3.22 -25.48
CA PRO A 6 1.30 1.95 -24.94
C PRO A 6 2.14 1.33 -23.81
N ILE A 7 3.46 1.53 -23.80
CA ILE A 7 4.35 0.92 -22.79
C ILE A 7 4.15 1.61 -21.43
N HIS A 8 3.94 2.93 -21.46
CA HIS A 8 3.72 3.73 -20.26
C HIS A 8 2.37 3.39 -19.63
N ASP A 9 1.32 3.30 -20.45
CA ASP A 9 -0.03 2.88 -20.03
C ASP A 9 -0.02 1.47 -19.42
N PHE A 10 0.67 0.52 -20.05
CA PHE A 10 0.79 -0.85 -19.54
C PHE A 10 1.49 -0.91 -18.19
N LEU A 11 2.59 -0.17 -18.02
CA LEU A 11 3.29 -0.06 -16.73
C LEU A 11 2.39 0.57 -15.66
N LEU A 12 1.64 1.61 -16.00
CA LEU A 12 0.75 2.29 -15.06
C LEU A 12 -0.34 1.35 -14.55
N VAL A 13 -0.97 0.58 -15.44
CA VAL A 13 -1.97 -0.43 -15.07
C VAL A 13 -1.36 -1.54 -14.24
N PHE A 14 -0.17 -2.04 -14.62
CA PHE A 14 0.52 -3.09 -13.87
C PHE A 14 0.86 -2.63 -12.44
N LEU A 15 1.48 -1.45 -12.28
CA LEU A 15 1.81 -0.90 -10.97
C LEU A 15 0.57 -0.52 -10.17
N GLY A 16 -0.46 0.01 -10.81
CA GLY A 16 -1.75 0.32 -10.18
C GLY A 16 -2.43 -0.92 -9.62
N SER A 17 -2.43 -2.02 -10.38
CA SER A 17 -2.95 -3.30 -9.90
C SER A 17 -2.15 -3.85 -8.71
N GLY A 18 -0.81 -3.71 -8.75
CA GLY A 18 0.07 -4.06 -7.63
C GLY A 18 -0.17 -3.22 -6.37
N LEU A 19 -0.48 -1.93 -6.54
CA LEU A 19 -0.86 -1.03 -5.44
C LEU A 19 -2.15 -1.50 -4.76
N ILE A 20 -3.17 -1.84 -5.54
CA ILE A 20 -4.48 -2.29 -5.04
C ILE A 20 -4.30 -3.63 -4.33
N LEU A 21 -3.65 -4.61 -4.96
CA LEU A 21 -3.38 -5.91 -4.35
C LEU A 21 -2.53 -5.81 -3.08
N GLY A 22 -1.49 -4.98 -3.10
CA GLY A 22 -0.63 -4.74 -1.94
C GLY A 22 -1.40 -4.08 -0.79
N SER A 23 -2.21 -3.07 -1.07
CA SER A 23 -3.01 -2.39 -0.02
C SER A 23 -4.06 -3.32 0.59
N LEU A 24 -4.66 -4.19 -0.22
CA LEU A 24 -5.59 -5.20 0.26
C LEU A 24 -4.88 -6.25 1.13
N ALA A 25 -3.67 -6.65 0.75
CA ALA A 25 -2.83 -7.56 1.53
C ALA A 25 -2.45 -6.95 2.90
N VAL A 26 -2.10 -5.66 2.97
CA VAL A 26 -1.81 -5.00 4.27
C VAL A 26 -2.94 -5.20 5.29
N VAL A 27 -4.19 -5.13 4.85
CA VAL A 27 -5.38 -5.25 5.72
C VAL A 27 -5.81 -6.69 5.95
N LEU A 28 -5.72 -7.55 4.94
CA LEU A 28 -6.18 -8.95 5.04
C LEU A 28 -5.23 -9.84 5.84
N LEU A 29 -3.93 -9.51 5.92
CA LEU A 29 -2.98 -10.40 6.57
C LEU A 29 -3.09 -10.29 8.11
N PRO A 30 -3.31 -11.41 8.82
CA PRO A 30 -3.45 -11.41 10.29
C PRO A 30 -2.10 -11.32 11.01
N ASN A 31 -1.00 -11.58 10.30
CA ASN A 31 0.35 -11.50 10.83
C ASN A 31 0.92 -10.09 10.59
N PRO A 32 1.14 -9.28 11.64
CA PRO A 32 1.50 -7.87 11.49
C PRO A 32 2.85 -7.68 10.78
N ILE A 33 3.78 -8.64 10.91
CA ILE A 33 5.07 -8.64 10.20
C ILE A 33 4.85 -8.67 8.68
N TYR A 34 3.90 -9.49 8.24
CA TYR A 34 3.58 -9.70 6.84
C TYR A 34 2.80 -8.51 6.27
N SER A 35 1.91 -7.89 7.05
CA SER A 35 1.26 -6.62 6.71
C SER A 35 2.26 -5.48 6.57
N ALA A 36 3.24 -5.37 7.48
CA ALA A 36 4.30 -4.37 7.40
C ALA A 36 5.17 -4.55 6.14
N PHE A 37 5.52 -5.79 5.79
CA PHE A 37 6.24 -6.07 4.55
C PHE A 37 5.42 -5.66 3.31
N SER A 38 4.12 -5.95 3.31
CA SER A 38 3.21 -5.57 2.22
C SER A 38 3.07 -4.04 2.08
N LEU A 39 3.09 -3.29 3.19
CA LEU A 39 3.09 -1.83 3.19
C LEU A 39 4.34 -1.28 2.47
N GLY A 40 5.51 -1.87 2.73
CA GLY A 40 6.75 -1.56 2.03
C GLY A 40 6.65 -1.74 0.52
N LEU A 41 6.02 -2.84 0.07
CA LEU A 41 5.80 -3.11 -1.35
C LEU A 41 4.86 -2.07 -2.00
N VAL A 42 3.80 -1.65 -1.31
CA VAL A 42 2.91 -0.57 -1.78
C VAL A 42 3.68 0.75 -1.95
N LEU A 43 4.48 1.13 -0.95
CA LEU A 43 5.30 2.34 -1.00
C LEU A 43 6.34 2.30 -2.12
N PHE A 44 6.89 1.11 -2.40
CA PHE A 44 7.79 0.90 -3.53
C PHE A 44 7.06 1.07 -4.88
N CYS A 45 5.87 0.50 -5.05
CA CYS A 45 5.04 0.72 -6.25
C CYS A 45 4.76 2.21 -6.48
N ILE A 46 4.46 2.98 -5.43
CA ILE A 46 4.26 4.44 -5.51
C ILE A 46 5.55 5.14 -6.00
N SER A 47 6.72 4.72 -5.49
CA SER A 47 7.99 5.28 -5.95
C SER A 47 8.22 5.05 -7.45
N LEU A 48 7.90 3.86 -7.98
CA LEU A 48 8.04 3.63 -9.43
C LEU A 48 7.02 4.44 -10.24
N LEU A 49 5.80 4.66 -9.74
CA LEU A 49 4.82 5.55 -10.38
C LEU A 49 5.34 6.99 -10.51
N TYR A 50 6.08 7.48 -9.51
CA TYR A 50 6.73 8.80 -9.58
C TYR A 50 7.87 8.86 -10.59
N ILE A 51 8.63 7.77 -10.79
CA ILE A 51 9.66 7.68 -11.85
C ILE A 51 9.01 7.76 -13.22
N ILE A 52 7.92 7.01 -13.41
CA ILE A 52 7.11 6.99 -14.65
C ILE A 52 6.55 8.41 -14.95
N SER A 53 6.18 9.15 -13.91
CA SER A 53 5.67 10.53 -14.00
C SER A 53 6.76 11.60 -14.14
N ASN A 54 8.01 11.23 -14.46
CA ASN A 54 9.15 12.16 -14.65
C ASN A 54 9.57 12.95 -13.40
N SER A 55 9.13 12.56 -12.20
CA SER A 55 9.45 13.28 -10.95
C SER A 55 10.55 12.56 -10.16
N TYR A 56 11.78 12.63 -10.67
CA TYR A 56 12.90 11.83 -10.15
C TYR A 56 13.32 12.20 -8.72
N PHE A 57 13.30 13.48 -8.36
CA PHE A 57 13.66 13.92 -7.01
C PHE A 57 12.67 13.42 -5.97
N VAL A 58 11.37 13.55 -6.26
CA VAL A 58 10.29 13.08 -5.37
C VAL A 58 10.30 11.56 -5.28
N ALA A 59 10.54 10.84 -6.38
CA ALA A 59 10.68 9.39 -6.38
C ALA A 59 11.84 8.93 -5.48
N ALA A 60 13.02 9.55 -5.60
CA ALA A 60 14.17 9.21 -4.78
C ALA A 60 13.92 9.49 -3.29
N ALA A 61 13.32 10.64 -2.96
CA ALA A 61 12.94 10.96 -1.60
C ALA A 61 11.89 9.97 -1.04
N GLN A 62 10.90 9.58 -1.85
CA GLN A 62 9.88 8.60 -1.47
C GLN A 62 10.51 7.26 -1.10
N LEU A 63 11.42 6.77 -1.95
CA LEU A 63 12.10 5.50 -1.73
C LEU A 63 13.00 5.56 -0.49
N LEU A 64 13.80 6.61 -0.32
CA LEU A 64 14.70 6.73 0.83
C LEU A 64 13.96 6.89 2.15
N ILE A 65 12.95 7.77 2.20
CA ILE A 65 12.28 8.11 3.47
C ILE A 65 11.23 7.06 3.81
N TYR A 66 10.33 6.73 2.88
CA TYR A 66 9.20 5.85 3.21
C TYR A 66 9.59 4.38 3.14
N VAL A 67 10.21 3.93 2.05
CA VAL A 67 10.61 2.51 1.92
C VAL A 67 11.86 2.21 2.75
N GLY A 68 12.82 3.14 2.81
CA GLY A 68 14.10 2.95 3.49
C GLY A 68 14.07 3.22 4.99
N ALA A 69 13.55 4.37 5.44
CA ALA A 69 13.61 4.75 6.85
C ALA A 69 12.34 4.33 7.62
N ILE A 70 11.18 4.84 7.22
CA ILE A 70 9.92 4.66 7.96
C ILE A 70 9.49 3.19 7.94
N ASN A 71 9.48 2.54 6.77
CA ASN A 71 9.05 1.13 6.67
C ASN A 71 9.97 0.18 7.43
N VAL A 72 11.30 0.40 7.41
CA VAL A 72 12.24 -0.41 8.20
C VAL A 72 12.01 -0.20 9.70
N LEU A 73 11.72 1.03 10.14
CA LEU A 73 11.36 1.32 11.52
C LEU A 73 10.05 0.62 11.92
N ILE A 74 9.05 0.58 11.04
CA ILE A 74 7.79 -0.14 11.28
C ILE A 74 8.06 -1.64 11.41
N ILE A 75 8.81 -2.24 10.49
CA ILE A 75 9.16 -3.66 10.55
C ILE A 75 9.91 -3.97 11.84
N PHE A 76 10.87 -3.13 12.23
CA PHE A 76 11.61 -3.28 13.49
C PHE A 76 10.68 -3.19 14.71
N ALA A 77 9.79 -2.20 14.75
CA ALA A 77 8.83 -2.03 15.83
C ALA A 77 7.86 -3.23 15.95
N VAL A 78 7.35 -3.72 14.82
CA VAL A 78 6.46 -4.89 14.77
C VAL A 78 7.19 -6.15 15.20
N MET A 79 8.43 -6.35 14.74
CA MET A 79 9.26 -7.49 15.16
C MET A 79 9.61 -7.42 16.66
N PHE A 80 9.88 -6.23 17.20
CA PHE A 80 10.15 -6.03 18.62
C PHE A 80 8.90 -6.30 19.49
N MET A 81 7.72 -5.86 19.03
CA MET A 81 6.44 -6.11 19.70
C MET A 81 6.01 -7.58 19.63
N ASN A 82 6.43 -8.33 18.61
CA ASN A 82 6.03 -9.73 18.42
C ASN A 82 6.46 -10.67 19.57
N GLY A 83 7.39 -10.27 20.43
CA GLY A 83 7.83 -11.04 21.61
C GLY A 83 7.06 -10.78 22.91
N SER A 84 6.26 -9.72 22.99
CA SER A 84 5.47 -9.35 24.18
C SER A 84 4.01 -9.72 23.97
N GLU A 85 3.57 -10.83 24.56
CA GLU A 85 2.18 -11.28 24.68
C GLU A 85 1.22 -10.90 23.54
N TYR A 86 1.06 -11.83 22.60
CA TYR A 86 -0.05 -11.93 21.65
C TYR A 86 -1.37 -12.27 22.40
N TYR A 87 -1.73 -11.51 23.44
CA TYR A 87 -2.96 -11.72 24.22
C TYR A 87 -4.15 -11.14 23.47
N LYS A 88 -4.90 -12.05 22.83
CA LYS A 88 -6.35 -12.02 22.60
C LYS A 88 -6.99 -10.63 22.46
N ASP A 89 -7.07 -10.14 21.22
CA ASP A 89 -8.25 -9.38 20.78
C ASP A 89 -8.53 -9.52 19.27
N PHE A 90 -8.46 -10.77 18.78
CA PHE A 90 -9.03 -11.16 17.48
C PHE A 90 -10.54 -11.47 17.60
N HIS A 91 -11.27 -10.74 18.46
CA HIS A 91 -12.72 -10.91 18.64
C HIS A 91 -13.55 -9.63 18.44
N LEU A 92 -12.93 -8.47 18.15
CA LEU A 92 -13.66 -7.31 17.62
C LEU A 92 -13.47 -7.06 16.11
N LEU A 93 -12.47 -7.67 15.49
CA LEU A 93 -12.15 -7.53 14.05
C LEU A 93 -12.87 -8.56 13.16
N THR A 94 -14.15 -8.85 13.42
CA THR A 94 -14.90 -9.84 12.62
C THR A 94 -16.29 -9.39 12.14
N VAL A 95 -16.88 -8.28 12.62
CA VAL A 95 -18.29 -8.00 12.24
C VAL A 95 -18.58 -6.55 11.81
N GLY A 96 -17.71 -5.57 12.10
CA GLY A 96 -17.94 -4.17 11.75
C GLY A 96 -17.38 -3.71 10.40
N ASP A 97 -16.20 -4.18 10.02
CA ASP A 97 -15.41 -3.55 8.95
C ASP A 97 -15.86 -3.85 7.53
N GLY A 98 -16.65 -4.92 7.34
CA GLY A 98 -17.25 -5.22 6.03
C GLY A 98 -18.24 -4.14 5.58
N VAL A 99 -19.02 -3.60 6.52
CA VAL A 99 -20.08 -2.62 6.21
C VAL A 99 -19.48 -1.23 5.99
N THR A 100 -18.50 -0.82 6.78
CA THR A 100 -17.76 0.44 6.59
C THR A 100 -16.91 0.44 5.33
N SER A 101 -16.24 -0.68 4.99
CA SER A 101 -15.49 -0.81 3.74
C SER A 101 -16.39 -0.74 2.50
N MET A 102 -17.59 -1.32 2.57
CA MET A 102 -18.57 -1.27 1.49
C MET A 102 -19.15 0.15 1.28
N VAL A 103 -19.33 0.92 2.35
CA VAL A 103 -19.79 2.33 2.26
C VAL A 103 -18.69 3.24 1.69
N CYS A 104 -17.43 3.01 2.05
CA CYS A 104 -16.31 3.78 1.50
C CYS A 104 -16.06 3.49 0.02
N THR A 105 -16.15 2.22 -0.41
CA THR A 105 -16.02 1.85 -1.84
C THR A 105 -17.16 2.39 -2.69
N SER A 106 -18.39 2.39 -2.17
CA SER A 106 -19.56 2.95 -2.88
C SER A 106 -19.49 4.49 -3.01
N LEU A 107 -18.98 5.22 -2.01
CA LEU A 107 -18.77 6.66 -2.11
C LEU A 107 -17.65 7.05 -3.10
N PHE A 108 -16.58 6.26 -3.16
CA PHE A 108 -15.45 6.53 -4.05
C PHE A 108 -15.85 6.41 -5.53
N ILE A 109 -16.67 5.41 -5.88
CA ILE A 109 -17.20 5.22 -7.24
C ILE A 109 -18.11 6.39 -7.64
N SER A 110 -18.95 6.86 -6.72
CA SER A 110 -19.87 7.98 -6.96
C SER A 110 -19.14 9.29 -7.27
N ARG A 111 -17.97 9.53 -6.66
CA ARG A 111 -17.14 10.70 -6.96
C ARG A 111 -16.31 10.57 -8.23
N PHE A 112 -15.90 9.35 -8.60
CA PHE A 112 -15.13 9.10 -9.83
C PHE A 112 -16.01 9.12 -11.10
N ILE A 113 -17.30 8.76 -11.01
CA ILE A 113 -18.22 8.82 -12.16
C ILE A 113 -18.71 10.23 -12.49
N PHE A 114 -18.55 11.18 -11.56
CA PHE A 114 -19.06 12.56 -11.65
C PHE A 114 -17.96 13.61 -11.91
N ILE A 115 -16.68 13.21 -11.98
CA ILE A 115 -15.57 14.05 -12.44
C ILE A 115 -15.36 13.88 -13.95
#